data_AF-A0A7V6Q2H8-F1
#
_entry.id   AF-A0A7V6Q2H8-F1
#
_cell.length_a   1.000
_cell.length_b   1.000
_cell.length_c   1.000
_cell.angle_alpha   90.00
_cell.angle_beta   90.00
_cell.angle_gamma   90.00
#
_symmetry.space_group_name_H-M   'P 1'
#
loop_
_entity.id
_entity.type
_entity.pdbx_description
1 polymer ?
#
loop_
_entity_poly.entity_id
_entity_poly.type
_entity_poly.pdbx_seq_one_letter_code
_entity_poly.pdbx_strand_id
1 'polypeptide(L)'
;MPKLARSMILFSIILILLIMVLYSIKPLDKDEGKPVTPQAQTVTLYFLDSNGKQLVPEERQIIPDKNLYESIIREIIAGPKEPGILPVISLKAGEEILESVQPYDTGGIAINFKKEAKEYLDGSPAFIEAMVLSLTQLKGVNKIAIEVNNKPYDDGNNGIYVRTVKTGSIYVSKSRQEYLKSLAESGKGNWLYDPVAVARREAGAFGFLPDDEYTLVSKKDSGEGSGTGEAYVNVKHGEEQYTIRLIQPYGPGEKSLWVLNSISKKVTPIPEANPQAGEAFIYGRVKSIDPAKRLIVIEREYMDSPDLRVKAGPDIYVLPGAIIHYQKKVRVSASEYEYNEYDVDFGEIKINDELGIIITGEKKARAIIISDRQ
;
A
#
# COMPACT_ATOMS: atom_id res chain seq x y z
N MET A 1 -26.83 -73.42 35.48
CA MET A 1 -27.01 -73.34 34.02
C MET A 1 -26.63 -71.95 33.51
N PRO A 2 -25.33 -71.69 33.28
CA PRO A 2 -24.78 -70.34 33.03
C PRO A 2 -24.41 -70.09 31.56
N LYS A 3 -24.85 -70.97 30.64
CA LYS A 3 -24.52 -70.88 29.20
C LYS A 3 -25.49 -70.03 28.37
N LEU A 4 -26.74 -69.84 28.83
CA LEU A 4 -27.71 -68.99 28.12
C LEU A 4 -27.49 -67.49 28.36
N ALA A 5 -27.08 -67.08 29.57
CA ALA A 5 -26.88 -65.66 29.89
C ALA A 5 -25.68 -65.02 29.16
N ARG A 6 -24.59 -65.78 28.96
CA ARG A 6 -23.43 -65.30 28.17
C ARG A 6 -23.73 -65.17 26.67
N SER A 7 -24.64 -66.01 26.15
CA SER A 7 -25.04 -65.95 24.74
C SER A 7 -25.95 -64.75 24.45
N MET A 8 -26.85 -64.38 25.37
CA MET A 8 -27.69 -63.18 25.22
C MET A 8 -26.90 -61.86 25.32
N ILE A 9 -25.87 -61.80 26.16
CA ILE A 9 -25.01 -60.61 26.29
C ILE A 9 -24.14 -60.42 25.04
N LEU A 10 -23.57 -61.50 24.49
CA LEU A 10 -22.81 -61.43 23.24
C LEU A 10 -23.68 -61.00 22.04
N PHE A 11 -24.92 -61.50 21.97
CA PHE A 11 -25.85 -61.13 20.90
C PHE A 11 -26.30 -59.67 21.01
N SER A 12 -26.46 -59.16 22.23
CA SER A 12 -26.83 -57.75 22.47
C SER A 12 -25.68 -56.79 22.13
N ILE A 13 -24.43 -57.16 22.41
CA ILE A 13 -23.25 -56.35 22.04
C ILE A 13 -23.04 -56.36 20.52
N ILE A 14 -23.23 -57.51 19.85
CA ILE A 14 -23.14 -57.59 18.38
C ILE A 14 -24.25 -56.78 17.72
N LEU A 15 -25.48 -56.78 18.26
CA LEU A 15 -26.59 -55.98 17.74
C LEU A 15 -26.36 -54.47 17.91
N ILE A 16 -25.77 -54.05 19.05
CA ILE A 16 -25.42 -52.64 19.29
C ILE A 16 -24.24 -52.20 18.41
N LEU A 17 -23.25 -53.07 18.16
CA LEU A 17 -22.17 -52.80 17.19
C LEU A 17 -22.69 -52.77 15.74
N LEU A 18 -23.66 -53.61 15.37
CA LEU A 18 -24.28 -53.60 14.05
C LEU A 18 -25.11 -52.32 13.82
N ILE A 19 -25.82 -51.85 14.85
CA ILE A 19 -26.58 -50.59 14.83
C ILE A 19 -25.65 -49.37 14.80
N MET A 20 -24.49 -49.41 15.48
CA MET A 20 -23.46 -48.35 15.37
C MET A 20 -22.75 -48.33 14.01
N VAL A 21 -22.55 -49.48 13.37
CA VAL A 21 -22.06 -49.55 11.98
C VAL A 21 -23.12 -49.04 11.01
N LEU A 22 -24.41 -49.32 11.23
CA LEU A 22 -25.52 -48.75 10.44
C LEU A 22 -25.70 -47.24 10.65
N TYR A 23 -25.39 -46.69 11.84
CA TYR A 23 -25.37 -45.24 12.09
C TYR A 23 -24.10 -44.54 11.57
N SER A 24 -23.05 -45.30 11.21
CA SER A 24 -21.79 -44.76 10.68
C SER A 24 -21.65 -44.89 9.16
N ILE A 25 -22.61 -45.52 8.49
CA ILE A 25 -22.75 -45.46 7.03
C ILE A 25 -23.75 -44.35 6.74
N LYS A 26 -23.27 -43.10 6.68
CA LYS A 26 -23.96 -42.10 5.86
C LYS A 26 -24.09 -42.71 4.46
N PRO A 27 -25.26 -42.64 3.80
CA PRO A 27 -25.30 -42.97 2.38
C PRO A 27 -24.21 -42.16 1.69
N LEU A 28 -23.38 -42.82 0.90
CA LEU A 28 -22.46 -42.17 -0.02
C LEU A 28 -23.36 -41.36 -0.95
N ASP A 29 -23.54 -40.08 -0.64
CA ASP A 29 -24.23 -39.14 -1.51
C ASP A 29 -23.35 -39.12 -2.76
N LYS A 30 -23.80 -39.87 -3.76
CA LYS A 30 -23.27 -39.80 -5.11
C LYS A 30 -23.78 -38.46 -5.61
N ASP A 31 -23.10 -37.40 -5.20
CA ASP A 31 -23.28 -36.06 -5.72
C ASP A 31 -22.85 -36.14 -7.19
N GLU A 32 -23.79 -36.53 -8.04
CA GLU A 32 -23.68 -36.38 -9.47
C GLU A 32 -23.49 -34.89 -9.70
N GLY A 33 -22.22 -34.51 -9.88
CA GLY A 33 -21.76 -33.14 -9.87
C GLY A 33 -22.69 -32.24 -10.67
N LYS A 34 -23.46 -31.42 -9.95
CA LYS A 34 -23.98 -30.20 -10.54
C LYS A 34 -22.76 -29.46 -11.10
N PRO A 35 -22.79 -28.99 -12.36
CA PRO A 35 -21.68 -28.21 -12.88
C PRO A 35 -21.48 -27.04 -11.92
N VAL A 36 -20.31 -26.99 -11.27
CA VAL A 36 -19.91 -25.84 -10.47
C VAL A 36 -19.81 -24.69 -11.45
N THR A 37 -20.87 -23.90 -11.54
CA THR A 37 -20.86 -22.71 -12.38
C THR A 37 -19.80 -21.80 -11.78
N PRO A 38 -18.76 -21.39 -12.54
CA PRO A 38 -17.73 -20.53 -11.99
C PRO A 38 -18.38 -19.26 -11.41
N GLN A 39 -18.13 -18.98 -10.14
CA GLN A 39 -18.72 -17.85 -9.45
C GLN A 39 -17.96 -16.59 -9.83
N ALA A 40 -18.71 -15.52 -10.14
CA ALA A 40 -18.12 -14.22 -10.40
C ALA A 40 -17.38 -13.70 -9.16
N GLN A 41 -16.17 -13.19 -9.34
CA GLN A 41 -15.36 -12.55 -8.32
C GLN A 41 -15.18 -11.08 -8.67
N THR A 42 -15.42 -10.20 -7.70
CA THR A 42 -15.12 -8.78 -7.84
C THR A 42 -13.64 -8.55 -7.56
N VAL A 43 -12.93 -7.95 -8.51
CA VAL A 43 -11.53 -7.57 -8.38
C VAL A 43 -11.34 -6.12 -8.81
N THR A 44 -10.27 -5.49 -8.34
CA THR A 44 -9.87 -4.15 -8.82
C THR A 44 -8.78 -4.29 -9.86
N LEU A 45 -9.02 -3.81 -11.08
CA LEU A 45 -8.01 -3.70 -12.12
C LEU A 45 -7.50 -2.26 -12.19
N TYR A 46 -6.28 -2.06 -12.67
CA TYR A 46 -5.65 -0.74 -12.71
C TYR A 46 -5.31 -0.36 -14.14
N PHE A 47 -5.72 0.84 -14.53
CA PHE A 47 -5.55 1.37 -15.87
C PHE A 47 -5.01 2.79 -15.83
N LEU A 48 -4.47 3.28 -16.94
CA LEU A 48 -3.92 4.63 -16.99
C LEU A 48 -5.05 5.67 -16.94
N ASP A 49 -4.80 6.79 -16.28
CA ASP A 49 -5.68 7.95 -16.35
C ASP A 49 -5.72 8.51 -17.78
N SER A 50 -6.64 9.46 -18.01
CA SER A 50 -6.79 10.12 -19.33
C SER A 50 -5.51 10.77 -19.87
N ASN A 51 -4.53 11.02 -19.01
CA ASN A 51 -3.28 11.69 -19.35
C ASN A 51 -2.11 10.70 -19.53
N GLY A 52 -2.32 9.40 -19.28
CA GLY A 52 -1.29 8.37 -19.35
C GLY A 52 -0.21 8.48 -18.27
N LYS A 53 -0.49 9.17 -17.15
CA LYS A 53 0.51 9.51 -16.12
C LYS A 53 0.37 8.69 -14.84
N GLN A 54 -0.85 8.31 -14.48
CA GLN A 54 -1.13 7.65 -13.20
C GLN A 54 -2.06 6.47 -13.43
N LEU A 55 -1.98 5.46 -12.57
CA LEU A 55 -2.98 4.40 -12.55
C LEU A 55 -4.23 4.85 -11.78
N VAL A 56 -5.38 4.35 -12.18
CA VAL A 56 -6.66 4.51 -11.49
C VAL A 56 -7.36 3.15 -11.41
N PRO A 57 -8.11 2.88 -10.34
CA PRO A 57 -8.79 1.61 -10.17
C PRO A 57 -10.11 1.56 -10.95
N GLU A 58 -10.40 0.37 -11.49
CA GLU A 58 -11.67 -0.04 -12.05
C GLU A 58 -12.11 -1.35 -11.37
N GLU A 59 -13.30 -1.37 -10.76
CA GLU A 59 -13.88 -2.60 -10.21
C GLU A 59 -14.49 -3.44 -11.33
N ARG A 60 -14.11 -4.72 -11.39
CA ARG A 60 -14.57 -5.65 -12.42
C ARG A 60 -15.06 -6.96 -11.81
N GLN A 61 -16.21 -7.43 -12.29
CA GLN A 61 -16.66 -8.80 -12.04
C GLN A 61 -16.01 -9.72 -13.07
N ILE A 62 -15.23 -10.69 -12.59
CA ILE A 62 -14.55 -11.68 -13.41
C ILE A 62 -15.13 -13.05 -13.08
N ILE A 63 -15.59 -13.75 -14.11
CA ILE A 63 -15.94 -15.17 -14.02
C ILE A 63 -14.69 -15.94 -14.42
N PRO A 64 -14.00 -16.64 -13.49
CA PRO A 64 -12.79 -17.36 -13.84
C PRO A 64 -13.09 -18.44 -14.89
N ASP A 65 -12.30 -18.49 -15.95
CA ASP A 65 -12.34 -19.58 -16.92
C ASP A 65 -11.53 -20.76 -16.39
N LYS A 66 -10.20 -20.67 -16.51
CA LYS A 66 -9.27 -21.68 -15.99
C LYS A 66 -8.87 -21.44 -14.54
N ASN A 67 -8.41 -20.22 -14.25
CA ASN A 67 -8.09 -19.76 -12.91
C ASN A 67 -8.21 -18.24 -12.85
N LEU A 68 -8.44 -17.71 -11.65
CA LEU A 68 -8.66 -16.28 -11.45
C LEU A 68 -7.45 -15.43 -11.86
N TYR A 69 -6.23 -15.87 -11.58
CA TYR A 69 -5.03 -15.09 -11.88
C TYR A 69 -4.89 -14.86 -13.39
N GLU A 70 -5.07 -15.92 -14.18
CA GLU A 70 -5.03 -15.82 -15.64
C GLU A 70 -6.15 -14.91 -16.18
N SER A 71 -7.37 -15.06 -15.65
CA SER A 71 -8.50 -14.19 -16.04
C SER A 71 -8.25 -12.71 -15.71
N ILE A 72 -7.60 -12.39 -14.59
CA ILE A 72 -7.20 -11.02 -14.24
C ILE A 72 -6.25 -10.45 -15.29
N ILE A 73 -5.20 -11.18 -15.66
CA ILE A 73 -4.20 -10.70 -16.62
C ILE A 73 -4.80 -10.50 -18.01
N ARG A 74 -5.68 -11.41 -18.44
CA ARG A 74 -6.45 -11.28 -19.69
C ARG A 74 -7.31 -10.02 -19.70
N GLU A 75 -8.04 -9.76 -18.61
CA GLU A 75 -8.87 -8.56 -18.50
C GLU A 75 -8.05 -7.25 -18.45
N ILE A 76 -6.83 -7.27 -17.93
CA ILE A 76 -5.89 -6.13 -18.02
C ILE A 76 -5.45 -5.91 -19.48
N ILE A 77 -5.11 -6.98 -20.21
CA ILE A 77 -4.71 -6.91 -21.62
C ILE A 77 -5.87 -6.42 -22.50
N ALA A 78 -7.10 -6.88 -22.21
CA ALA A 78 -8.31 -6.46 -22.91
C ALA A 78 -8.63 -4.96 -22.72
N GLY A 79 -8.13 -4.35 -21.63
CA GLY A 79 -8.22 -2.93 -21.37
C GLY A 79 -9.41 -2.51 -20.49
N PRO A 80 -9.57 -1.20 -20.27
CA PRO A 80 -10.61 -0.65 -19.40
C PRO A 80 -12.01 -0.75 -20.02
N LYS A 81 -13.03 -0.83 -19.15
CA LYS A 81 -14.46 -0.74 -19.52
C LYS A 81 -15.05 0.59 -19.04
N GLU A 82 -14.42 1.24 -18.07
CA GLU A 82 -14.78 2.60 -17.67
C GLU A 82 -14.37 3.63 -18.75
N PRO A 83 -15.22 4.63 -19.06
CA PRO A 83 -14.87 5.68 -19.99
C PRO A 83 -13.84 6.64 -19.38
N GLY A 84 -12.99 7.23 -20.24
CA GLY A 84 -12.08 8.31 -19.84
C GLY A 84 -10.78 7.85 -19.17
N ILE A 85 -10.50 6.53 -19.19
CA ILE A 85 -9.23 5.93 -18.76
C ILE A 85 -8.65 5.13 -19.93
N LEU A 86 -7.33 4.93 -19.92
CA LEU A 86 -6.54 4.39 -21.04
C LEU A 86 -6.00 2.99 -20.70
N PRO A 87 -5.82 2.10 -21.70
CA PRO A 87 -5.20 0.80 -21.46
C PRO A 87 -3.74 0.96 -21.05
N VAL A 88 -3.23 0.02 -20.24
CA VAL A 88 -1.83 0.00 -19.77
C VAL A 88 -0.88 -0.66 -20.78
N ILE A 89 -1.42 -1.24 -21.85
CA ILE A 89 -0.69 -1.88 -22.93
C ILE A 89 -1.43 -1.59 -24.25
N SER A 90 -0.73 -1.62 -25.38
CA SER A 90 -1.37 -1.52 -26.69
C SER A 90 -2.39 -2.66 -26.87
N LEU A 91 -3.63 -2.31 -27.24
CA LEU A 91 -4.68 -3.30 -27.52
C LEU A 91 -4.35 -4.22 -28.72
N LYS A 92 -3.30 -3.89 -29.49
CA LYS A 92 -2.76 -4.75 -30.56
C LYS A 92 -1.98 -5.95 -30.04
N ALA A 93 -1.56 -5.93 -28.77
CA ALA A 93 -0.89 -7.07 -28.14
C ALA A 93 -1.76 -8.32 -28.21
N GLY A 94 -3.06 -8.16 -27.93
CA GLY A 94 -4.01 -9.27 -27.84
C GLY A 94 -3.71 -10.21 -26.66
N GLU A 95 -4.67 -11.03 -26.27
CA GLU A 95 -4.51 -11.93 -25.11
C GLU A 95 -3.59 -13.13 -25.39
N GLU A 96 -3.24 -13.37 -26.65
CA GLU A 96 -2.38 -14.46 -27.09
C GLU A 96 -0.93 -14.34 -26.64
N ILE A 97 -0.49 -13.16 -26.19
CA ILE A 97 0.86 -12.97 -25.65
C ILE A 97 1.03 -13.67 -24.30
N LEU A 98 -0.06 -13.96 -23.59
CA LEU A 98 -0.05 -14.66 -22.31
C LEU A 98 -0.01 -16.17 -22.56
N GLU A 99 1.01 -16.84 -22.03
CA GLU A 99 1.20 -18.29 -22.17
C GLU A 99 0.60 -19.05 -20.98
N SER A 100 0.95 -18.66 -19.75
CA SER A 100 0.41 -19.27 -18.54
C SER A 100 0.51 -18.35 -17.32
N VAL A 101 -0.39 -18.58 -16.36
CA VAL A 101 -0.31 -17.98 -15.02
C VAL A 101 -0.50 -19.07 -13.99
N GLN A 102 0.44 -19.21 -13.07
CA GLN A 102 0.44 -20.27 -12.07
C GLN A 102 1.09 -19.82 -10.76
N PRO A 103 0.66 -20.34 -9.60
CA PRO A 103 1.38 -20.12 -8.35
C PRO A 103 2.84 -20.59 -8.44
N TYR A 104 3.74 -19.84 -7.82
CA TYR A 104 5.13 -20.23 -7.60
C TYR A 104 5.53 -19.89 -6.16
N ASP A 105 6.04 -20.88 -5.42
CA ASP A 105 6.48 -20.70 -4.04
C ASP A 105 5.38 -20.09 -3.12
N THR A 106 5.72 -19.72 -1.89
CA THR A 106 4.82 -19.12 -0.93
C THR A 106 4.48 -17.68 -1.34
N GLY A 107 3.24 -17.47 -1.75
CA GLY A 107 2.65 -16.18 -2.09
C GLY A 107 3.07 -15.58 -3.43
N GLY A 108 3.82 -16.32 -4.25
CA GLY A 108 4.20 -15.89 -5.59
C GLY A 108 3.23 -16.36 -6.67
N ILE A 109 3.03 -15.54 -7.69
CA ILE A 109 2.36 -15.91 -8.95
C ILE A 109 3.33 -15.71 -10.11
N ALA A 110 3.66 -16.78 -10.82
CA ALA A 110 4.46 -16.73 -12.04
C ALA A 110 3.54 -16.47 -13.24
N ILE A 111 3.91 -15.48 -14.05
CA ILE A 111 3.23 -15.06 -15.27
C ILE A 111 4.23 -15.26 -16.41
N ASN A 112 4.02 -16.30 -17.20
CA ASN A 112 4.85 -16.56 -18.36
C ASN A 112 4.17 -16.02 -19.62
N PHE A 113 4.91 -15.19 -20.34
CA PHE A 113 4.53 -14.61 -21.61
C PHE A 113 5.32 -15.20 -22.76
N LYS A 114 4.75 -15.15 -23.97
CA LYS A 114 5.46 -15.47 -25.21
C LYS A 114 6.50 -14.39 -25.53
N LYS A 115 7.42 -14.72 -26.45
CA LYS A 115 8.54 -13.85 -26.83
C LYS A 115 8.10 -12.47 -27.31
N GLU A 116 6.97 -12.38 -28.00
CA GLU A 116 6.40 -11.15 -28.57
C GLU A 116 5.96 -10.17 -27.49
N ALA A 117 5.67 -10.65 -26.27
CA ALA A 117 5.29 -9.79 -25.15
C ALA A 117 6.40 -8.85 -24.71
N LYS A 118 7.67 -9.17 -25.03
CA LYS A 118 8.82 -8.40 -24.55
C LYS A 118 8.75 -6.93 -24.96
N GLU A 119 8.36 -6.65 -26.21
CA GLU A 119 8.22 -5.27 -26.70
C GLU A 119 7.20 -4.47 -25.86
N TYR A 120 6.10 -5.11 -25.46
CA TYR A 120 5.06 -4.47 -24.67
C TYR A 120 5.44 -4.29 -23.20
N LEU A 121 6.16 -5.25 -22.62
CA LEU A 121 6.70 -5.14 -21.26
C LEU A 121 7.75 -4.01 -21.19
N ASP A 122 8.70 -3.99 -22.14
CA ASP A 122 9.74 -2.96 -22.21
C ASP A 122 9.13 -1.57 -22.45
N GLY A 123 8.08 -1.50 -23.27
CA GLY A 123 7.41 -0.25 -23.64
C GLY A 123 6.42 0.29 -22.61
N SER A 124 6.04 -0.50 -21.59
CA SER A 124 5.03 -0.08 -20.62
C SER A 124 5.29 -0.59 -19.20
N PRO A 125 6.02 0.19 -18.37
CA PRO A 125 6.12 -0.06 -16.93
C PRO A 125 4.74 -0.09 -16.24
N ALA A 126 3.77 0.66 -16.75
CA ALA A 126 2.40 0.68 -16.22
C ALA A 126 1.69 -0.67 -16.37
N PHE A 127 2.04 -1.48 -17.38
CA PHE A 127 1.48 -2.82 -17.53
C PHE A 127 1.96 -3.75 -16.40
N ILE A 128 3.26 -3.73 -16.10
CA ILE A 128 3.84 -4.47 -14.98
C ILE A 128 3.19 -4.04 -13.67
N GLU A 129 3.12 -2.73 -13.43
CA GLU A 129 2.52 -2.18 -12.21
C GLU A 129 1.04 -2.57 -12.05
N ALA A 130 0.25 -2.51 -13.13
CA ALA A 130 -1.14 -2.92 -13.10
C ALA A 130 -1.30 -4.40 -12.72
N MET A 131 -0.43 -5.28 -13.22
CA MET A 131 -0.42 -6.70 -12.86
C MET A 131 -0.05 -6.91 -11.39
N VAL A 132 0.99 -6.20 -10.90
CA VAL A 132 1.38 -6.25 -9.48
C VAL A 132 0.21 -5.85 -8.60
N LEU A 133 -0.38 -4.67 -8.83
CA LEU A 133 -1.47 -4.16 -8.00
C LEU A 133 -2.70 -5.08 -8.07
N SER A 134 -3.07 -5.56 -9.25
CA SER A 134 -4.26 -6.40 -9.43
C SER A 134 -4.10 -7.79 -8.80
N LEU A 135 -2.95 -8.45 -8.94
CA LEU A 135 -2.77 -9.80 -8.39
C LEU A 135 -2.50 -9.80 -6.88
N THR A 136 -1.68 -8.86 -6.38
CA THR A 136 -1.32 -8.80 -4.95
C THR A 136 -2.44 -8.28 -4.05
N GLN A 137 -3.58 -7.86 -4.62
CA GLN A 137 -4.79 -7.63 -3.83
C GLN A 137 -5.43 -8.94 -3.34
N LEU A 138 -5.12 -10.06 -4.00
CA LEU A 138 -5.73 -11.35 -3.68
C LEU A 138 -5.08 -11.91 -2.42
N LYS A 139 -5.93 -12.41 -1.51
CA LYS A 139 -5.48 -12.98 -0.26
C LYS A 139 -4.44 -14.09 -0.50
N GLY A 140 -3.28 -13.95 0.11
CA GLY A 140 -2.19 -14.91 0.00
C GLY A 140 -1.24 -14.68 -1.17
N VAL A 141 -1.45 -13.66 -2.01
CA VAL A 141 -0.51 -13.26 -3.07
C VAL A 141 0.27 -12.03 -2.61
N ASN A 142 1.59 -12.12 -2.54
CA ASN A 142 2.47 -11.03 -2.10
C ASN A 142 3.46 -10.55 -3.18
N LYS A 143 3.72 -11.38 -4.21
CA LYS A 143 4.67 -11.09 -5.27
C LYS A 143 4.23 -11.70 -6.60
N ILE A 144 4.73 -11.15 -7.69
CA ILE A 144 4.63 -11.77 -9.02
C ILE A 144 6.03 -11.99 -9.60
N ALA A 145 6.18 -13.03 -10.42
CA ALA A 145 7.35 -13.27 -11.23
C ALA A 145 6.94 -13.23 -12.71
N ILE A 146 7.54 -12.33 -13.49
CA ILE A 146 7.31 -12.20 -14.92
C ILE A 146 8.40 -12.95 -15.66
N GLU A 147 7.97 -13.82 -16.57
CA GLU A 147 8.84 -14.59 -17.44
C GLU A 147 8.47 -14.34 -18.91
N VAL A 148 9.47 -14.39 -19.78
CA VAL A 148 9.30 -14.36 -21.23
C VAL A 148 9.96 -15.59 -21.82
N ASN A 149 9.15 -16.44 -22.47
CA ASN A 149 9.59 -17.72 -23.03
C ASN A 149 10.29 -18.60 -21.97
N ASN A 150 9.65 -18.76 -20.81
CA ASN A 150 10.11 -19.55 -19.66
C ASN A 150 11.47 -19.12 -19.09
N LYS A 151 11.81 -17.83 -19.21
CA LYS A 151 13.01 -17.23 -18.61
C LYS A 151 12.62 -15.97 -17.86
N PRO A 152 13.26 -15.65 -16.72
CA PRO A 152 13.02 -14.41 -15.99
C PRO A 152 13.10 -13.20 -16.92
N TYR A 153 12.15 -12.28 -16.80
CA TYR A 153 12.16 -11.03 -17.53
C TYR A 153 13.35 -10.17 -17.07
N ASP A 154 14.22 -9.81 -18.01
CA ASP A 154 15.48 -9.13 -17.73
C ASP A 154 15.29 -7.60 -17.79
N ASP A 155 14.89 -7.04 -16.65
CA ASP A 155 14.71 -5.60 -16.41
C ASP A 155 15.63 -5.07 -15.28
N GLY A 156 16.59 -5.89 -14.83
CA GLY A 156 17.41 -5.61 -13.65
C GLY A 156 16.80 -6.04 -12.32
N ASN A 157 15.52 -6.45 -12.26
CA ASN A 157 14.86 -7.01 -11.07
C ASN A 157 14.69 -8.54 -11.14
N ASN A 158 15.30 -9.19 -12.13
CA ASN A 158 15.14 -10.62 -12.41
C ASN A 158 13.66 -11.04 -12.55
N GLY A 159 12.82 -10.12 -13.04
CA GLY A 159 11.39 -10.32 -13.25
C GLY A 159 10.54 -10.46 -11.98
N ILE A 160 11.08 -10.22 -10.78
CA ILE A 160 10.32 -10.35 -9.52
C ILE A 160 9.83 -8.99 -9.06
N TYR A 161 8.53 -8.87 -8.79
CA TYR A 161 7.90 -7.63 -8.37
C TYR A 161 7.03 -7.82 -7.13
N VAL A 162 7.08 -6.84 -6.24
CA VAL A 162 6.27 -6.76 -5.02
C VAL A 162 5.46 -5.46 -5.02
N ARG A 163 4.32 -5.49 -4.36
CA ARG A 163 3.50 -4.29 -4.12
C ARG A 163 4.25 -3.32 -3.22
N THR A 164 4.29 -2.06 -3.60
CA THR A 164 4.92 -0.98 -2.82
C THR A 164 3.97 0.20 -2.70
N VAL A 165 3.98 0.85 -1.53
CA VAL A 165 3.19 2.06 -1.31
C VAL A 165 3.91 3.27 -1.91
N LYS A 166 3.19 4.04 -2.73
CA LYS A 166 3.67 5.28 -3.33
C LYS A 166 3.14 6.49 -2.55
N THR A 167 4.04 7.40 -2.19
CA THR A 167 3.73 8.65 -1.50
C THR A 167 3.91 9.86 -2.42
N GLY A 168 3.38 11.01 -2.03
CA GLY A 168 3.48 12.28 -2.74
C GLY A 168 2.13 12.90 -3.06
N SER A 169 2.17 14.00 -3.82
CA SER A 169 0.99 14.70 -4.30
C SER A 169 0.30 13.90 -5.40
N ILE A 170 -1.03 13.88 -5.37
CA ILE A 170 -1.88 13.18 -6.34
C ILE A 170 -2.63 14.22 -7.15
N TYR A 171 -2.64 14.02 -8.47
CA TYR A 171 -3.43 14.81 -9.39
C TYR A 171 -4.51 13.93 -9.99
N VAL A 172 -5.75 14.11 -9.54
CA VAL A 172 -6.91 13.44 -10.14
C VAL A 172 -7.33 14.23 -11.37
N SER A 173 -7.21 13.63 -12.55
CA SER A 173 -7.51 14.31 -13.82
C SER A 173 -8.95 14.81 -13.89
N LYS A 174 -9.19 15.90 -14.63
CA LYS A 174 -10.55 16.44 -14.81
C LYS A 174 -11.53 15.39 -15.34
N SER A 175 -11.11 14.57 -16.31
CA SER A 175 -11.92 13.47 -16.84
C SER A 175 -12.28 12.43 -15.78
N ARG A 176 -11.33 12.08 -14.89
CA ARG A 176 -11.62 11.18 -13.76
C ARG A 176 -12.57 11.83 -12.76
N GLN A 177 -12.39 13.11 -12.41
CA GLN A 177 -13.31 13.82 -11.53
C GLN A 177 -14.75 13.87 -12.09
N GLU A 178 -14.90 14.13 -13.39
CA GLU A 178 -16.19 14.14 -14.09
C GLU A 178 -16.84 12.74 -14.12
N TYR A 179 -16.05 11.70 -14.35
CA TYR A 179 -16.52 10.31 -14.27
C TYR A 179 -17.02 9.97 -12.85
N LEU A 180 -16.23 10.28 -11.81
CA LEU A 180 -16.62 10.04 -10.42
C LEU A 180 -17.87 10.83 -10.05
N LYS A 181 -17.99 12.08 -10.51
CA LYS A 181 -19.21 12.90 -10.33
C LYS A 181 -20.43 12.24 -10.96
N SER A 182 -20.34 11.78 -12.20
CA SER A 182 -21.42 11.05 -12.89
C SER A 182 -21.79 9.75 -12.15
N LEU A 183 -20.79 9.02 -11.65
CA LEU A 183 -20.99 7.81 -10.87
C LEU A 183 -21.77 8.09 -9.58
N ALA A 184 -21.40 9.15 -8.86
CA ALA A 184 -22.09 9.61 -7.65
C ALA A 184 -23.54 10.04 -7.95
N GLU A 185 -23.75 10.86 -8.97
CA GLU A 185 -25.07 11.37 -9.40
C GLU A 185 -26.01 10.25 -9.87
N SER A 186 -25.47 9.17 -10.44
CA SER A 186 -26.23 7.97 -10.81
C SER A 186 -26.64 7.08 -9.63
N GLY A 187 -26.16 7.38 -8.42
CA GLY A 187 -26.37 6.57 -7.21
C GLY A 187 -25.48 5.33 -7.10
N LYS A 188 -24.69 5.01 -8.14
CA LYS A 188 -23.72 3.90 -8.12
C LYS A 188 -22.45 4.23 -7.33
N GLY A 189 -22.20 5.52 -7.07
CA GLY A 189 -21.00 6.03 -6.43
C GLY A 189 -21.21 6.58 -5.02
N ASN A 190 -22.17 6.08 -4.24
CA ASN A 190 -22.48 6.62 -2.90
C ASN A 190 -21.26 6.66 -1.95
N TRP A 191 -20.27 5.78 -2.16
CA TRP A 191 -19.02 5.76 -1.41
C TRP A 191 -18.17 7.03 -1.62
N LEU A 192 -18.40 7.79 -2.70
CA LEU A 192 -17.68 9.02 -3.01
C LEU A 192 -17.95 10.16 -2.02
N TYR A 193 -18.98 10.04 -1.18
CA TYR A 193 -19.31 11.02 -0.15
C TYR A 193 -18.65 10.72 1.21
N ASP A 194 -18.02 9.55 1.35
CA ASP A 194 -17.26 9.14 2.54
C ASP A 194 -15.75 9.13 2.24
N PRO A 195 -14.96 10.03 2.85
CA PRO A 195 -13.52 10.08 2.59
C PRO A 195 -12.77 8.79 2.94
N VAL A 196 -13.25 8.00 3.91
CA VAL A 196 -12.64 6.71 4.26
C VAL A 196 -12.89 5.69 3.16
N ALA A 197 -14.11 5.65 2.63
CA ALA A 197 -14.46 4.76 1.52
C ALA A 197 -13.71 5.14 0.23
N VAL A 198 -13.56 6.44 -0.03
CA VAL A 198 -12.74 6.92 -1.16
C VAL A 198 -11.28 6.53 -0.99
N ALA A 199 -10.69 6.75 0.20
CA ALA A 199 -9.33 6.33 0.49
C ALA A 199 -9.15 4.82 0.24
N ARG A 200 -10.05 3.99 0.78
CA ARG A 200 -9.99 2.52 0.64
C ARG A 200 -10.02 2.05 -0.81
N ARG A 201 -10.82 2.71 -1.67
CA ARG A 201 -11.01 2.29 -3.06
C ARG A 201 -9.96 2.89 -4.00
N GLU A 202 -9.74 4.19 -3.93
CA GLU A 202 -8.87 4.90 -4.88
C GLU A 202 -7.38 4.76 -4.54
N ALA A 203 -7.02 4.61 -3.25
CA ALA A 203 -5.61 4.53 -2.85
C ALA A 203 -4.94 3.20 -3.24
N GLY A 204 -5.71 2.23 -3.74
CA GLY A 204 -5.17 0.99 -4.30
C GLY A 204 -4.18 1.22 -5.45
N ALA A 205 -4.39 2.29 -6.23
CA ALA A 205 -3.49 2.68 -7.31
C ALA A 205 -2.11 3.18 -6.80
N PHE A 206 -1.99 3.39 -5.50
CA PHE A 206 -0.79 3.81 -4.81
C PHE A 206 -0.25 2.73 -3.86
N GLY A 207 -0.71 1.48 -4.02
CA GLY A 207 -0.16 0.33 -3.30
C GLY A 207 -0.90 -0.08 -2.04
N PHE A 208 -1.95 0.63 -1.61
CA PHE A 208 -2.76 0.22 -0.45
C PHE A 208 -3.72 -0.93 -0.79
N LEU A 209 -3.99 -1.79 0.19
CA LEU A 209 -4.94 -2.88 0.07
C LEU A 209 -6.33 -2.45 0.56
N PRO A 210 -7.43 -3.01 0.01
CA PRO A 210 -8.77 -2.71 0.50
C PRO A 210 -9.01 -3.12 1.95
N ASP A 211 -8.26 -4.11 2.46
CA ASP A 211 -8.32 -4.64 3.82
C ASP A 211 -7.29 -4.03 4.78
N ASP A 212 -6.52 -3.03 4.34
CA ASP A 212 -5.73 -2.19 5.25
C ASP A 212 -6.64 -1.49 6.28
N GLU A 213 -6.07 -1.06 7.41
CA GLU A 213 -6.83 -0.38 8.46
C GLU A 213 -6.93 1.12 8.15
N TYR A 214 -8.10 1.57 7.70
CA TYR A 214 -8.39 2.99 7.42
C TYR A 214 -9.14 3.64 8.58
N THR A 215 -8.63 4.76 9.10
CA THR A 215 -9.22 5.52 10.20
C THR A 215 -9.36 6.99 9.85
N LEU A 216 -10.57 7.54 9.91
CA LEU A 216 -10.79 8.98 9.75
C LEU A 216 -10.17 9.74 10.94
N VAL A 217 -9.24 10.66 10.65
CA VAL A 217 -8.59 11.51 11.66
C VAL A 217 -9.32 12.83 11.81
N SER A 218 -9.62 13.47 10.68
CA SER A 218 -10.35 14.74 10.68
C SER A 218 -11.08 14.95 9.36
N LYS A 219 -12.14 15.75 9.43
CA LYS A 219 -12.94 16.23 8.30
C LYS A 219 -13.35 17.68 8.61
N LYS A 220 -13.08 18.60 7.69
CA LYS A 220 -13.39 20.03 7.83
C LYS A 220 -14.12 20.52 6.58
N ASP A 221 -15.05 21.45 6.76
CA ASP A 221 -15.81 22.07 5.67
C ASP A 221 -14.97 23.07 4.87
N SER A 222 -13.88 23.59 5.41
CA SER A 222 -12.92 24.38 4.64
C SER A 222 -11.54 24.19 5.24
N GLY A 223 -10.60 23.64 4.49
CA GLY A 223 -9.21 23.58 4.90
C GLY A 223 -8.42 24.82 4.50
N GLU A 224 -7.39 25.13 5.28
CA GLU A 224 -6.58 26.35 5.16
C GLU A 224 -5.79 26.42 3.84
N GLY A 225 -5.51 25.28 3.19
CA GLY A 225 -4.76 25.21 1.94
C GLY A 225 -5.61 25.02 0.68
N SER A 226 -6.64 24.17 0.70
CA SER A 226 -7.44 23.88 -0.50
C SER A 226 -8.58 24.86 -0.76
N GLY A 227 -9.04 25.59 0.27
CA GLY A 227 -10.27 26.41 0.19
C GLY A 227 -11.56 25.60 -0.03
N THR A 228 -11.49 24.27 0.15
CA THR A 228 -12.61 23.34 0.00
C THR A 228 -12.66 22.37 1.19
N GLY A 229 -13.63 21.45 1.20
CA GLY A 229 -13.68 20.42 2.23
C GLY A 229 -12.41 19.57 2.23
N GLU A 230 -11.83 19.35 3.41
CA GLU A 230 -10.61 18.56 3.59
C GLU A 230 -10.83 17.42 4.58
N ALA A 231 -10.27 16.25 4.28
CA ALA A 231 -10.28 15.10 5.17
C ALA A 231 -8.91 14.44 5.23
N TYR A 232 -8.59 13.90 6.39
CA TYR A 232 -7.35 13.16 6.65
C TYR A 232 -7.72 11.76 7.12
N VAL A 233 -7.24 10.75 6.41
CA VAL A 233 -7.45 9.34 6.70
C VAL A 233 -6.10 8.70 6.99
N ASN A 234 -5.93 8.17 8.20
CA ASN A 234 -4.77 7.33 8.50
C ASN A 234 -4.98 5.94 7.92
N VAL A 235 -3.93 5.36 7.35
CA VAL A 235 -3.93 4.00 6.83
C VAL A 235 -2.74 3.24 7.41
N LYS A 236 -3.00 2.08 8.00
CA LYS A 236 -1.94 1.14 8.39
C LYS A 236 -1.80 0.06 7.32
N HIS A 237 -0.62 -0.01 6.72
CA HIS A 237 -0.26 -0.98 5.69
C HIS A 237 0.94 -1.79 6.17
N GLY A 238 0.71 -3.04 6.55
CA GLY A 238 1.71 -3.85 7.27
C GLY A 238 2.08 -3.21 8.62
N GLU A 239 3.37 -2.96 8.83
CA GLU A 239 3.88 -2.29 10.03
C GLU A 239 3.90 -0.76 9.91
N GLU A 240 3.69 -0.24 8.69
CA GLU A 240 3.83 1.17 8.37
C GLU A 240 2.50 1.92 8.47
N GLN A 241 2.57 3.20 8.82
CA GLN A 241 1.40 4.08 8.86
C GLN A 241 1.57 5.24 7.86
N TYR A 242 0.46 5.63 7.25
CA TYR A 242 0.37 6.68 6.26
C TYR A 242 -0.80 7.59 6.56
N THR A 243 -0.72 8.83 6.07
CA THR A 243 -1.81 9.79 6.06
C THR A 243 -2.21 10.06 4.62
N ILE A 244 -3.49 9.85 4.30
CA ILE A 244 -4.10 10.21 3.03
C ILE A 244 -4.89 11.50 3.24
N ARG A 245 -4.52 12.56 2.51
CA ARG A 245 -5.30 13.78 2.42
C ARG A 245 -6.27 13.68 1.25
N LEU A 246 -7.52 14.04 1.49
CA LEU A 246 -8.57 14.14 0.48
C LEU A 246 -9.14 15.55 0.46
N ILE A 247 -9.63 15.96 -0.71
CA ILE A 247 -10.28 17.26 -0.93
C ILE A 247 -11.62 17.10 -1.63
N GLN A 248 -12.48 18.11 -1.55
CA GLN A 248 -13.72 18.20 -2.30
C GLN A 248 -13.55 19.15 -3.51
N PRO A 249 -13.29 18.63 -4.73
CA PRO A 249 -12.81 19.45 -5.84
C PRO A 249 -13.86 20.42 -6.41
N TYR A 250 -15.14 20.22 -6.07
CA TYR A 250 -16.26 21.05 -6.50
C TYR A 250 -16.79 21.98 -5.40
N GLY A 251 -15.98 22.20 -4.35
CA GLY A 251 -16.35 23.00 -3.19
C GLY A 251 -16.94 22.15 -2.05
N PRO A 252 -17.07 22.75 -0.86
CA PRO A 252 -17.43 21.99 0.33
C PRO A 252 -18.90 21.61 0.40
N GLY A 253 -19.19 20.48 1.05
CA GLY A 253 -20.56 20.09 1.37
C GLY A 253 -20.74 18.60 1.62
N GLU A 254 -21.82 18.23 2.31
CA GLU A 254 -22.13 16.82 2.63
C GLU A 254 -22.34 15.95 1.38
N LYS A 255 -22.81 16.56 0.29
CA LYS A 255 -23.00 15.91 -1.02
C LYS A 255 -21.90 16.23 -2.02
N SER A 256 -20.79 16.81 -1.57
CA SER A 256 -19.61 17.00 -2.40
C SER A 256 -18.77 15.73 -2.36
N LEU A 257 -18.32 15.29 -3.53
CA LEU A 257 -17.48 14.10 -3.65
C LEU A 257 -16.07 14.36 -3.13
N TRP A 258 -15.45 13.33 -2.58
CA TRP A 258 -14.05 13.33 -2.18
C TRP A 258 -13.16 12.77 -3.29
N VAL A 259 -11.96 13.33 -3.44
CA VAL A 259 -10.89 12.76 -4.25
C VAL A 259 -9.58 12.78 -3.47
N LEU A 260 -8.66 11.87 -3.82
CA LEU A 260 -7.32 11.88 -3.25
C LEU A 260 -6.57 13.17 -3.61
N ASN A 261 -5.76 13.66 -2.67
CA ASN A 261 -4.93 14.85 -2.87
C ASN A 261 -3.44 14.57 -2.60
N SER A 262 -3.12 13.85 -1.53
CA SER A 262 -1.75 13.43 -1.25
C SER A 262 -1.71 12.23 -0.32
N ILE A 263 -0.59 11.50 -0.37
CA ILE A 263 -0.25 10.42 0.56
C ILE A 263 1.10 10.77 1.17
N SER A 264 1.20 10.78 2.50
CA SER A 264 2.47 10.90 3.22
C SER A 264 2.65 9.72 4.16
N LYS A 265 3.90 9.34 4.42
CA LYS A 265 4.20 8.41 5.52
C LYS A 265 3.93 9.16 6.82
N LYS A 266 3.26 8.52 7.78
CA LYS A 266 3.01 9.13 9.07
C LYS A 266 4.33 9.15 9.85
N VAL A 267 4.79 10.33 10.18
CA VAL A 267 5.97 10.53 11.02
C VAL A 267 5.64 10.46 12.49
N THR A 268 6.57 9.94 13.29
CA THR A 268 6.45 9.97 14.75
C THR A 268 6.61 11.40 15.23
N PRO A 269 5.60 12.05 15.86
CA PRO A 269 5.74 13.45 16.28
C PRO A 269 6.97 13.65 17.16
N ILE A 270 7.82 14.64 16.84
CA ILE A 270 8.92 15.07 17.70
C ILE A 270 8.39 16.14 18.66
N PRO A 271 8.31 15.87 19.98
CA PRO A 271 7.98 16.90 20.95
C PRO A 271 9.05 17.99 20.94
N GLU A 272 8.64 19.25 21.04
CA GLU A 272 9.54 20.40 21.18
C GLU A 272 10.57 20.17 22.28
N ALA A 273 11.76 20.75 22.13
CA ALA A 273 12.78 20.70 23.17
C ALA A 273 12.24 21.34 24.46
N ASN A 274 12.44 20.70 25.60
CA ASN A 274 12.05 21.21 26.90
C ASN A 274 13.26 21.79 27.66
N PRO A 275 13.47 23.12 27.67
CA PRO A 275 14.60 23.73 28.35
C PRO A 275 14.61 23.49 29.86
N GLN A 276 13.44 23.36 30.49
CA GLN A 276 13.32 23.08 31.92
C GLN A 276 13.83 21.67 32.27
N ALA A 277 13.77 20.73 31.32
CA ALA A 277 14.37 19.40 31.44
C ALA A 277 15.86 19.35 31.04
N GLY A 278 16.46 20.51 30.74
CA GLY A 278 17.85 20.60 30.29
C GLY A 278 18.05 20.20 28.83
N GLU A 279 16.98 20.19 28.03
CA GLU A 279 17.07 19.92 26.60
C GLU A 279 17.39 21.20 25.80
N ALA A 280 17.98 21.02 24.63
CA ALA A 280 18.22 22.10 23.69
C ALA A 280 18.02 21.63 22.25
N PHE A 281 17.59 22.54 21.38
CA PHE A 281 17.63 22.36 19.94
C PHE A 281 18.94 22.96 19.41
N ILE A 282 19.68 22.19 18.62
CA ILE A 282 20.93 22.61 17.99
C ILE A 282 20.89 22.29 16.50
N TYR A 283 21.65 23.06 15.72
CA TYR A 283 21.79 22.83 14.28
C TYR A 283 23.26 22.59 13.91
N GLY A 284 23.50 21.63 13.03
CA GLY A 284 24.85 21.40 12.51
C GLY A 284 24.93 20.46 11.32
N ARG A 285 26.11 20.48 10.69
CA ARG A 285 26.42 19.70 9.50
C ARG A 285 27.27 18.49 9.84
N VAL A 286 26.87 17.30 9.37
CA VAL A 286 27.60 16.06 9.65
C VAL A 286 28.99 16.07 9.04
N LYS A 287 30.02 15.78 9.83
CA LYS A 287 31.42 15.62 9.39
C LYS A 287 31.88 14.17 9.38
N SER A 288 31.42 13.37 10.34
CA SER A 288 31.69 11.93 10.37
C SER A 288 30.62 11.17 11.15
N ILE A 289 30.58 9.86 10.95
CA ILE A 289 29.59 8.95 11.54
C ILE A 289 30.33 7.69 12.00
N ASP A 290 30.07 7.25 13.22
CA ASP A 290 30.44 5.93 13.75
C ASP A 290 29.14 5.13 13.99
N PRO A 291 28.75 4.26 13.04
CA PRO A 291 27.49 3.52 13.12
C PRO A 291 27.43 2.55 14.30
N ALA A 292 28.57 1.93 14.65
CA ALA A 292 28.62 0.95 15.75
C ALA A 292 28.34 1.61 17.10
N LYS A 293 28.74 2.87 17.27
CA LYS A 293 28.51 3.66 18.50
C LYS A 293 27.28 4.56 18.43
N ARG A 294 26.58 4.60 17.29
CA ARG A 294 25.53 5.59 16.98
C ARG A 294 25.99 7.02 17.30
N LEU A 295 27.21 7.35 16.89
CA LEU A 295 27.84 8.64 17.14
C LEU A 295 27.94 9.42 15.83
N ILE A 296 27.48 10.66 15.84
CA ILE A 296 27.69 11.62 14.74
C ILE A 296 28.59 12.75 15.23
N VAL A 297 29.53 13.18 14.39
CA VAL A 297 30.33 14.38 14.64
C VAL A 297 29.80 15.46 13.73
N ILE A 298 29.42 16.61 14.29
CA ILE A 298 28.88 17.75 13.56
C ILE A 298 29.79 18.98 13.66
N GLU A 299 29.80 19.77 12.59
CA GLU A 299 30.19 21.17 12.62
C GLU A 299 28.95 22.00 12.97
N ARG A 300 28.98 22.72 14.08
CA ARG A 300 27.84 23.49 14.56
C ARG A 300 27.72 24.81 13.81
N GLU A 301 26.53 25.09 13.31
CA GLU A 301 26.24 26.33 12.56
C GLU A 301 25.33 27.28 13.35
N TYR A 302 24.41 26.80 14.21
CA TYR A 302 23.48 27.67 14.97
C TYR A 302 22.92 27.03 16.26
N MET A 303 22.45 27.85 17.22
CA MET A 303 21.77 27.45 18.46
C MET A 303 20.61 28.40 18.77
N ASP A 304 19.37 27.90 18.74
CA ASP A 304 18.15 28.69 19.01
C ASP A 304 17.97 29.07 20.49
N SER A 305 18.65 28.36 21.40
CA SER A 305 18.49 28.60 22.83
C SER A 305 19.62 29.48 23.39
N PRO A 306 19.31 30.60 24.08
CA PRO A 306 20.31 31.34 24.86
C PRO A 306 20.78 30.58 26.11
N ASP A 307 20.31 29.34 26.33
CA ASP A 307 20.67 28.53 27.49
C ASP A 307 22.11 27.98 27.40
N LEU A 308 23.05 28.77 27.90
CA LEU A 308 24.48 28.45 28.00
C LEU A 308 24.79 27.21 28.88
N ARG A 309 23.79 26.61 29.53
CA ARG A 309 23.94 25.42 30.40
C ARG A 309 24.16 24.14 29.59
N VAL A 310 23.65 24.06 28.36
CA VAL A 310 23.80 22.87 27.50
C VAL A 310 24.90 23.10 26.46
N LYS A 311 26.15 23.07 26.90
CA LYS A 311 27.30 23.00 25.98
C LYS A 311 27.41 21.58 25.41
N ALA A 312 26.70 21.31 24.31
CA ALA A 312 26.97 20.13 23.49
C ALA A 312 28.42 20.18 22.96
N GLY A 313 29.02 19.02 22.67
CA GLY A 313 30.28 18.90 21.91
C GLY A 313 29.99 18.78 20.41
N PRO A 314 31.01 18.70 19.54
CA PRO A 314 30.79 18.27 18.15
C PRO A 314 30.32 16.81 18.08
N ASP A 315 30.65 16.01 19.09
CA ASP A 315 30.29 14.59 19.22
C ASP A 315 28.89 14.43 19.82
N ILE A 316 27.97 13.86 19.06
CA ILE A 316 26.58 13.66 19.47
C ILE A 316 26.24 12.17 19.40
N TYR A 317 26.03 11.56 20.57
CA TYR A 317 25.53 10.18 20.66
C TYR A 317 24.02 10.17 20.42
N VAL A 318 23.55 9.31 19.53
CA VAL A 318 22.14 9.19 19.15
C VAL A 318 21.52 8.03 19.90
N LEU A 319 20.50 8.33 20.71
CA LEU A 319 19.81 7.32 21.51
C LEU A 319 19.26 6.20 20.61
N PRO A 320 19.22 4.93 21.06
CA PRO A 320 18.62 3.84 20.30
C PRO A 320 17.17 4.10 19.90
N GLY A 321 16.39 4.75 20.77
CA GLY A 321 15.01 5.17 20.51
C GLY A 321 14.88 6.62 20.02
N ALA A 322 15.94 7.22 19.51
CA ALA A 322 15.85 8.57 18.95
C ALA A 322 14.96 8.57 17.70
N ILE A 323 14.06 9.55 17.60
CA ILE A 323 13.24 9.77 16.40
C ILE A 323 14.10 10.49 15.36
N ILE A 324 14.22 9.94 14.15
CA ILE A 324 14.99 10.58 13.08
C ILE A 324 14.05 10.81 11.91
N HIS A 325 13.86 12.07 11.53
CA HIS A 325 13.05 12.47 10.40
C HIS A 325 13.93 12.91 9.25
N TYR A 326 13.52 12.57 8.05
CA TYR A 326 13.99 13.25 6.85
C TYR A 326 12.91 14.22 6.36
N GLN A 327 13.30 15.47 6.16
CA GLN A 327 12.41 16.54 5.73
C GLN A 327 12.77 16.95 4.30
N LYS A 328 11.99 16.47 3.33
CA LYS A 328 12.16 16.75 1.90
C LYS A 328 11.41 18.00 1.49
N LYS A 329 12.10 18.98 0.91
CA LYS A 329 11.46 20.20 0.39
C LYS A 329 10.63 19.87 -0.86
N VAL A 330 9.33 20.16 -0.80
CA VAL A 330 8.40 20.08 -1.94
C VAL A 330 7.97 21.50 -2.30
N ARG A 331 8.33 21.95 -3.50
CA ARG A 331 8.01 23.32 -3.93
C ARG A 331 6.57 23.38 -4.40
N VAL A 332 5.75 24.20 -3.73
CA VAL A 332 4.36 24.47 -4.13
C VAL A 332 4.25 25.83 -4.83
N SER A 333 5.03 26.83 -4.40
CA SER A 333 5.05 28.17 -5.03
C SER A 333 6.39 28.90 -4.83
N ALA A 334 6.50 30.15 -5.32
CA ALA A 334 7.68 31.00 -5.15
C ALA A 334 7.88 31.49 -3.70
N SER A 335 6.86 31.39 -2.84
CA SER A 335 6.84 31.96 -1.49
C SER A 335 6.47 30.98 -0.37
N GLU A 336 6.02 29.76 -0.70
CA GLU A 336 5.70 28.71 0.29
C GLU A 336 6.33 27.37 -0.08
N TYR A 337 6.94 26.74 0.93
CA TYR A 337 7.49 25.39 0.86
C TYR A 337 6.57 24.45 1.64
N GLU A 338 6.17 23.34 1.01
CA GLU A 338 5.60 22.19 1.72
C GLU A 338 6.75 21.20 1.96
N TYR A 339 6.74 20.48 3.07
CA TYR A 339 7.75 19.48 3.36
C TYR A 339 7.10 18.10 3.41
N ASN A 340 7.68 17.14 2.69
CA ASN A 340 7.38 15.74 2.89
C ASN A 340 8.31 15.21 3.99
N GLU A 341 7.73 14.77 5.10
CA GLU A 341 8.46 14.21 6.22
C GLU A 341 8.27 12.69 6.26
N TYR A 342 9.33 11.96 6.62
CA TYR A 342 9.26 10.53 6.88
C TYR A 342 10.31 10.11 7.92
N ASP A 343 9.96 9.13 8.76
CA ASP A 343 10.88 8.54 9.73
C ASP A 343 11.92 7.69 9.00
N VAL A 344 13.17 7.81 9.43
CA VAL A 344 14.31 7.07 8.89
C VAL A 344 15.13 6.44 10.01
N ASP A 345 15.93 5.45 9.66
CA ASP A 345 16.90 4.87 10.59
C ASP A 345 18.17 5.71 10.71
N PHE A 346 18.94 5.48 11.77
CA PHE A 346 20.25 6.13 11.97
C PHE A 346 21.19 5.93 10.78
N GLY A 347 21.09 4.79 10.09
CA GLY A 347 21.92 4.48 8.92
C GLY A 347 21.67 5.40 7.71
N GLU A 348 20.56 6.12 7.68
CA GLU A 348 20.22 7.04 6.59
C GLU A 348 20.87 8.42 6.72
N ILE A 349 21.48 8.72 7.87
CA ILE A 349 22.27 9.94 8.06
C ILE A 349 23.57 9.82 7.25
N LYS A 350 23.89 10.85 6.45
CA LYS A 350 25.06 10.87 5.57
C LYS A 350 26.00 12.02 5.93
N ILE A 351 27.27 11.85 5.54
CA ILE A 351 28.27 12.91 5.70
C ILE A 351 27.81 14.14 4.90
N ASN A 352 27.93 15.30 5.55
CA ASN A 352 27.49 16.62 5.14
C ASN A 352 25.97 16.90 5.22
N ASP A 353 25.15 15.96 5.67
CA ASP A 353 23.74 16.26 5.96
C ASP A 353 23.60 17.42 6.95
N GLU A 354 22.55 18.20 6.78
CA GLU A 354 22.19 19.30 7.67
C GLU A 354 21.14 18.81 8.67
N LEU A 355 21.46 18.92 9.96
CA LEU A 355 20.69 18.33 11.04
C LEU A 355 20.17 19.40 11.99
N GLY A 356 18.85 19.42 12.21
CA GLY A 356 18.26 19.91 13.45
C GLY A 356 18.26 18.78 14.48
N ILE A 357 18.70 19.03 15.71
CA ILE A 357 18.88 17.98 16.72
C ILE A 357 18.32 18.45 18.06
N ILE A 358 17.45 17.65 18.67
CA ILE A 358 17.09 17.83 20.08
C ILE A 358 17.99 16.97 20.95
N ILE A 359 18.84 17.64 21.71
CA ILE A 359 19.74 17.03 22.70
C ILE A 359 19.10 17.05 24.09
N THR A 360 19.30 15.96 24.83
CA THR A 360 18.86 15.85 26.23
C THR A 360 19.85 16.52 27.19
N GLY A 361 19.50 16.63 28.48
CA GLY A 361 20.43 17.07 29.52
C GLY A 361 21.70 16.20 29.66
N GLU A 362 21.65 14.94 29.19
CA GLU A 362 22.82 14.05 29.10
C GLU A 362 23.64 14.26 27.81
N LYS A 363 23.28 15.25 26.98
CA LYS A 363 23.93 15.59 25.70
C LYS A 363 23.84 14.48 24.65
N LYS A 364 22.78 13.68 24.70
CA LYS A 364 22.47 12.67 23.67
C LYS A 364 21.30 13.16 22.82
N ALA A 365 21.31 12.85 21.53
CA ALA A 365 20.20 13.17 20.65
C ALA A 365 19.02 12.23 20.94
N ARG A 366 17.86 12.80 21.28
CA ARG A 366 16.59 12.08 21.33
C ARG A 366 15.75 12.27 20.06
N ALA A 367 16.05 13.29 19.27
CA ALA A 367 15.43 13.50 17.98
C ALA A 367 16.39 14.19 17.01
N ILE A 368 16.29 13.86 15.72
CA ILE A 368 17.07 14.44 14.62
C ILE A 368 16.13 14.72 13.44
N ILE A 369 16.30 15.87 12.80
CA ILE A 369 15.61 16.28 11.58
C ILE A 369 16.68 16.51 10.52
N ILE A 370 16.74 15.65 9.51
CA ILE A 370 17.62 15.75 8.35
C ILE A 370 16.94 16.66 7.33
N SER A 371 17.53 17.81 7.03
CA SER A 371 16.98 18.75 6.05
C SER A 371 17.49 18.42 4.65
N ASP A 372 16.58 18.37 3.68
CA ASP A 372 16.93 18.16 2.28
C ASP A 372 17.76 19.32 1.71
N ARG A 373 18.78 18.93 0.93
CA ARG A 373 19.74 19.83 0.29
C ARG A 373 19.13 20.33 -1.02
N GLN A 374 19.23 21.63 -1.28
CA GLN A 374 19.17 22.12 -2.66
C GLN A 374 20.48 21.85 -3.38
#